data_AF-A0A1H0E3W8-F1
#
_entry.id   AF-A0A1H0E3W8-F1
#
_cell.length_a   1.000
_cell.length_b   1.000
_cell.length_c   1.000
_cell.angle_alpha   90.00
_cell.angle_beta   90.00
_cell.angle_gamma   90.00
#
_symmetry.space_group_name_H-M   'P 1'
#
loop_
_entity.id
_entity.type
_entity.pdbx_description
1 polymer ?
#
loop_
_entity_poly.entity_id
_entity_poly.type
_entity_poly.pdbx_seq_one_letter_code
_entity_poly.pdbx_strand_id
1 'polypeptide(L)'
;MRIARFDYTPSSRLRFMLCGGNPHRASEWTDLPDRPLEDQLAEIVQEIGLRGEAAERKRLADQQAREVQQKRWETAMQEARAAYAHAYRVKHLGEQADAWHQVNHLTEYVTAVRDHATSLPPGQERTEIEAWLAFADAHLKHLAASVSAPKLPTPPKPSGDDLKPFLGHWSPYGPRSY
;
A
#
# COMPACT_ATOMS: atom_id res chain seq x y z
N MET A 1 -2.12 -66.57 -52.26
CA MET A 1 -1.93 -66.19 -50.84
C MET A 1 -1.15 -64.87 -50.82
N ARG A 2 -1.74 -63.78 -50.33
CA ARG A 2 -1.13 -62.43 -50.39
C ARG A 2 -0.50 -62.15 -49.02
N ILE A 3 0.81 -61.97 -48.96
CA ILE A 3 1.54 -61.66 -47.72
C ILE A 3 1.14 -60.23 -47.31
N ALA A 4 0.77 -60.05 -46.05
CA ALA A 4 0.44 -58.73 -45.52
C ALA A 4 1.67 -57.82 -45.62
N ARG A 5 1.49 -56.60 -46.14
CA ARG A 5 2.58 -55.63 -46.35
C ARG A 5 3.20 -55.14 -45.04
N PHE A 6 2.49 -55.32 -43.93
CA PHE A 6 2.88 -54.93 -42.58
C PHE A 6 2.54 -56.06 -41.61
N ASP A 7 3.39 -56.31 -40.61
CA ASP A 7 3.13 -57.22 -39.48
C ASP A 7 2.16 -56.63 -38.45
N TYR A 8 1.75 -55.37 -38.65
CA TYR A 8 0.89 -54.61 -37.74
C TYR A 8 -0.50 -54.41 -38.35
N THR A 9 -1.54 -54.72 -37.56
CA THR A 9 -2.94 -54.41 -37.90
C THR A 9 -3.40 -53.25 -36.99
N PRO A 10 -3.83 -52.08 -37.52
CA PRO A 10 -4.29 -50.95 -36.73
C PRO A 10 -5.42 -51.39 -35.80
N SER A 11 -5.14 -51.42 -34.50
CA SER A 11 -6.10 -51.97 -33.53
C SER A 11 -7.18 -50.97 -33.14
N SER A 12 -7.06 -49.69 -33.57
CA SER A 12 -7.88 -48.55 -33.13
C SER A 12 -7.91 -48.35 -31.60
N ARG A 13 -6.98 -48.98 -30.87
CA ARG A 13 -6.85 -48.88 -29.41
C ARG A 13 -5.87 -47.79 -28.99
N LEU A 14 -4.98 -47.34 -29.88
CA LEU A 14 -3.97 -46.34 -29.55
C LEU A 14 -4.53 -44.93 -29.75
N ARG A 15 -4.43 -44.12 -28.71
CA ARG A 15 -4.91 -42.75 -28.65
C ARG A 15 -3.83 -41.87 -28.04
N PHE A 16 -3.58 -40.73 -28.68
CA PHE A 16 -2.75 -39.67 -28.15
C PHE A 16 -3.64 -38.54 -27.65
N MET A 17 -3.43 -38.08 -26.41
CA MET A 17 -4.15 -36.95 -25.83
C MET A 17 -3.15 -35.89 -25.37
N LEU A 18 -3.38 -34.65 -25.79
CA LEU A 18 -2.62 -33.50 -25.34
C LEU A 18 -3.46 -32.64 -24.39
N CYS A 19 -3.12 -32.73 -23.11
CA CYS A 19 -3.77 -31.96 -22.05
C CYS A 19 -3.11 -30.59 -21.86
N GLY A 20 -3.91 -29.59 -21.48
CA GLY A 20 -3.43 -28.24 -21.17
C GLY A 20 -3.29 -27.33 -22.39
N GLY A 21 -3.37 -26.03 -22.14
CA GLY A 21 -3.46 -25.01 -23.20
C GLY A 21 -4.79 -25.08 -23.96
N ASN A 22 -5.01 -24.09 -24.83
CA ASN A 22 -6.13 -24.14 -25.77
C ASN A 22 -5.72 -24.91 -27.03
N PRO A 23 -6.58 -25.80 -27.55
CA PRO A 23 -6.32 -26.45 -28.82
C PRO A 23 -6.27 -25.43 -29.95
N HIS A 24 -5.25 -25.53 -30.80
CA HIS A 24 -5.22 -24.84 -32.08
C HIS A 24 -5.95 -25.65 -33.15
N ARG A 25 -5.85 -26.99 -33.10
CA ARG A 25 -6.56 -27.90 -34.01
C ARG A 25 -7.32 -29.00 -33.28
N ALA A 26 -6.64 -29.78 -32.46
CA ALA A 26 -7.23 -30.90 -31.73
C ALA A 26 -6.47 -31.14 -30.42
N SER A 27 -7.11 -31.87 -29.50
CA SER A 27 -6.49 -32.34 -28.24
C SER A 27 -6.39 -33.86 -28.18
N GLU A 28 -6.91 -34.56 -29.19
CA GLU A 28 -7.02 -36.01 -29.21
C GLU A 28 -6.85 -36.51 -30.65
N TRP A 29 -6.02 -37.55 -30.82
CA TRP A 29 -5.81 -38.25 -32.07
C TRP A 29 -5.90 -39.75 -31.81
N THR A 30 -6.53 -40.47 -32.72
CA THR A 30 -6.74 -41.92 -32.62
C THR A 30 -6.20 -42.59 -33.87
N ASP A 31 -5.71 -43.82 -33.71
CA ASP A 31 -5.29 -44.68 -34.81
C ASP A 31 -6.51 -45.14 -35.63
N LEU A 32 -6.60 -44.71 -36.89
CA LEU A 32 -7.72 -45.00 -37.79
C LEU A 32 -7.23 -45.80 -39.02
N PRO A 33 -8.04 -46.72 -39.57
CA PRO A 33 -7.66 -47.53 -40.74
C PRO A 33 -7.21 -46.71 -41.96
N ASP A 34 -7.82 -45.54 -42.19
CA ASP A 34 -7.51 -44.65 -43.31
C ASP A 34 -6.58 -43.47 -42.94
N ARG A 35 -6.22 -43.34 -41.66
CA ARG A 35 -5.37 -42.26 -41.13
C ARG A 35 -4.62 -42.77 -39.89
N PRO A 36 -3.54 -43.55 -40.08
CA PRO A 36 -2.76 -44.07 -38.95
C PRO A 36 -2.10 -42.92 -38.17
N LEU A 37 -1.72 -43.17 -36.91
CA LEU A 37 -1.13 -42.11 -36.06
C LEU A 37 0.19 -41.58 -36.61
N GLU A 38 0.95 -42.41 -37.31
CA GLU A 38 2.23 -42.08 -37.95
C GLU A 38 2.07 -40.93 -38.96
N ASP A 39 0.98 -40.93 -39.73
CA ASP A 39 0.64 -39.87 -40.68
C ASP A 39 0.15 -38.60 -39.98
N GLN A 40 -0.30 -38.71 -38.73
CA GLN A 40 -0.77 -37.61 -37.88
C GLN A 40 0.36 -37.01 -37.03
N LEU A 41 1.56 -37.63 -36.98
CA LEU A 41 2.67 -37.18 -36.12
C LEU A 41 3.09 -35.73 -36.39
N ALA A 42 3.14 -35.31 -37.64
CA ALA A 42 3.50 -33.92 -37.98
C ALA A 42 2.49 -32.91 -37.40
N GLU A 43 1.20 -33.26 -37.40
CA GLU A 43 0.14 -32.44 -36.80
C GLU A 43 0.24 -32.42 -35.27
N ILE A 44 0.46 -33.58 -34.65
CA ILE A 44 0.64 -33.72 -33.20
C ILE A 44 1.84 -32.90 -32.72
N VAL A 45 2.99 -33.01 -33.41
CA VAL A 45 4.21 -32.26 -33.08
C VAL A 45 3.99 -30.75 -33.27
N GLN A 46 3.30 -30.34 -34.34
CA GLN A 46 2.95 -28.93 -34.54
C GLN A 46 2.06 -28.39 -33.42
N GLU A 47 1.04 -29.15 -32.99
CA GLU A 47 0.15 -28.75 -31.90
C GLU A 47 0.90 -28.62 -30.57
N ILE A 48 1.80 -29.56 -30.25
CA ILE A 48 2.68 -29.48 -29.07
C ILE A 48 3.52 -28.20 -29.11
N GLY A 49 4.13 -27.88 -30.26
CA GLY A 49 4.92 -26.67 -30.43
C GLY A 49 4.11 -25.40 -30.18
N LEU A 50 2.94 -25.27 -30.80
CA LEU A 50 2.07 -24.09 -30.66
C LEU A 50 1.60 -23.89 -29.20
N ARG A 51 1.18 -24.97 -28.53
CA ARG A 51 0.77 -24.88 -27.12
C ARG A 51 1.93 -24.60 -26.19
N GLY A 52 3.11 -25.16 -26.45
CA GLY A 52 4.33 -24.88 -25.72
C GLY A 52 4.73 -23.40 -25.81
N GLU A 53 4.75 -22.84 -27.02
CA GLU A 53 5.02 -21.41 -27.26
C GLU A 53 3.98 -20.51 -26.59
N ALA A 54 2.69 -20.87 -26.66
CA ALA A 54 1.63 -20.13 -25.99
C ALA A 54 1.78 -20.17 -24.46
N ALA A 55 2.11 -21.35 -23.89
CA ALA A 55 2.35 -21.51 -22.47
C ALA A 55 3.55 -20.69 -21.99
N GLU A 56 4.65 -20.67 -22.76
CA GLU A 56 5.83 -19.89 -22.41
C GLU A 56 5.58 -18.38 -22.50
N ARG A 57 4.89 -17.92 -23.57
CA ARG A 57 4.45 -16.51 -23.66
C ARG A 57 3.59 -16.11 -22.47
N LYS A 58 2.64 -16.96 -22.07
CA LYS A 58 1.81 -16.70 -20.89
C LYS A 58 2.65 -16.65 -19.61
N ARG A 59 3.57 -17.59 -19.41
CA ARG A 59 4.45 -17.63 -18.24
C ARG A 59 5.28 -16.36 -18.12
N LEU A 60 5.86 -15.90 -19.23
CA LEU A 60 6.65 -14.67 -19.28
C LEU A 60 5.77 -13.43 -19.04
N ALA A 61 4.59 -13.36 -19.66
CA ALA A 61 3.65 -12.27 -19.45
C ALA A 61 3.17 -12.20 -17.99
N ASP A 62 2.84 -13.34 -17.37
CA ASP A 62 2.44 -13.43 -15.98
C ASP A 62 3.58 -12.99 -15.04
N GLN A 63 4.82 -13.35 -15.35
CA GLN A 63 6.00 -12.91 -14.60
C GLN A 63 6.19 -11.39 -14.70
N GLN A 64 6.15 -10.84 -15.92
CA GLN A 64 6.26 -9.40 -16.15
C GLN A 64 5.13 -8.62 -15.47
N ALA A 65 3.89 -9.13 -15.52
CA ALA A 65 2.76 -8.52 -14.84
C ALA A 65 2.95 -8.48 -13.32
N ARG A 66 3.48 -9.55 -12.71
CA ARG A 66 3.80 -9.57 -11.27
C ARG A 66 4.88 -8.57 -10.91
N GLU A 67 5.93 -8.46 -11.71
CA GLU A 67 7.02 -7.50 -11.48
C GLU A 67 6.53 -6.05 -11.60
N VAL A 68 5.71 -5.75 -12.61
CA VAL A 68 5.09 -4.42 -12.78
C VAL A 68 4.18 -4.11 -11.60
N GLN A 69 3.35 -5.06 -11.17
CA GLN A 69 2.45 -4.87 -10.04
C GLN A 69 3.23 -4.65 -8.73
N GLN A 70 4.31 -5.41 -8.52
CA GLN A 70 5.19 -5.28 -7.36
C GLN A 70 5.84 -3.89 -7.32
N LYS A 71 6.38 -3.41 -8.44
CA LYS A 71 6.97 -2.07 -8.53
C LYS A 71 5.94 -0.97 -8.23
N ARG A 72 4.72 -1.08 -8.79
CA ARG A 72 3.64 -0.13 -8.51
C ARG A 72 3.27 -0.10 -7.04
N TRP A 73 3.18 -1.27 -6.40
CA TRP A 73 2.91 -1.38 -4.98
C TRP A 73 4.04 -0.78 -4.14
N GLU A 74 5.30 -1.01 -4.50
CA GLU A 74 6.46 -0.41 -3.82
C GLU A 74 6.47 1.11 -3.91
N THR A 75 6.17 1.67 -5.09
CA THR A 75 6.02 3.12 -5.28
C THR A 75 4.89 3.66 -4.40
N ALA A 76 3.72 3.03 -4.42
CA ALA A 76 2.58 3.44 -3.57
C ALA A 76 2.93 3.38 -2.07
N MET A 77 3.70 2.38 -1.63
CA MET A 77 4.17 2.28 -0.25
C MET A 77 5.14 3.40 0.13
N GLN A 78 6.03 3.82 -0.79
CA GLN A 78 6.93 4.95 -0.55
C GLN A 78 6.16 6.26 -0.45
N GLU A 79 5.22 6.50 -1.37
CA GLU A 79 4.35 7.67 -1.36
C GLU A 79 3.50 7.72 -0.09
N ALA A 80 2.89 6.60 0.32
CA ALA A 80 2.11 6.51 1.54
C ALA A 80 2.93 6.83 2.80
N ARG A 81 4.18 6.35 2.88
CA ARG A 81 5.08 6.69 4.00
C ARG A 81 5.44 8.17 4.03
N ALA A 82 5.69 8.78 2.88
CA ALA A 82 5.95 10.20 2.78
C ALA A 82 4.73 11.04 3.18
N ALA A 83 3.53 10.63 2.73
CA ALA A 83 2.26 11.26 3.08
C ALA A 83 1.96 11.15 4.58
N TYR A 84 2.19 9.98 5.19
CA TYR A 84 2.09 9.79 6.64
C TYR A 84 3.03 10.73 7.40
N ALA A 85 4.30 10.79 6.99
CA ALA A 85 5.29 11.66 7.62
C ALA A 85 4.89 13.14 7.51
N HIS A 86 4.33 13.55 6.36
CA HIS A 86 3.82 14.89 6.16
C HIS A 86 2.60 15.18 7.07
N ALA A 87 1.60 14.30 7.08
CA ALA A 87 0.41 14.45 7.91
C ALA A 87 0.75 14.53 9.41
N TYR A 88 1.69 13.70 9.88
CA TYR A 88 2.19 13.73 11.25
C TYR A 88 2.83 15.08 11.59
N ARG A 89 3.69 15.61 10.71
CA ARG A 89 4.34 16.91 10.90
C ARG A 89 3.34 18.06 10.89
N VAL A 90 2.37 18.05 9.99
CA VAL A 90 1.31 19.07 9.91
C VAL A 90 0.49 19.07 11.20
N LYS A 91 0.11 17.89 11.70
CA LYS A 91 -0.63 17.76 12.96
C LYS A 91 0.16 18.38 14.12
N HIS A 92 1.42 17.98 14.29
CA HIS A 92 2.26 18.51 15.37
C HIS A 92 2.59 19.99 15.22
N LEU A 93 2.71 20.50 13.99
CA LEU A 93 2.86 21.93 13.74
C LEU A 93 1.62 22.69 14.23
N GLY A 94 0.42 22.16 13.97
CA GLY A 94 -0.83 22.72 14.49
C GLY A 94 -0.84 22.74 16.03
N GLU A 95 -0.51 21.62 16.66
CA GLU A 95 -0.43 21.52 18.13
C GLU A 95 0.58 22.53 18.73
N GLN A 96 1.74 22.71 18.09
CA GLN A 96 2.74 23.71 18.49
C GLN A 96 2.22 25.15 18.35
N ALA A 97 1.54 25.44 17.23
CA ALA A 97 0.96 26.76 16.97
C ALA A 97 -0.17 27.09 17.95
N ASP A 98 -1.04 26.12 18.24
CA ASP A 98 -2.14 26.28 19.20
C ASP A 98 -1.60 26.53 20.61
N ALA A 99 -0.60 25.76 21.04
CA ALA A 99 0.03 25.95 22.34
C ALA A 99 0.72 27.33 22.46
N TRP A 100 1.40 27.76 21.41
CA TRP A 100 2.00 29.11 21.34
C TRP A 100 0.93 30.21 21.39
N HIS A 101 -0.15 30.05 20.63
CA HIS A 101 -1.25 31.00 20.62
C HIS A 101 -1.91 31.11 21.99
N GLN A 102 -2.14 29.99 22.66
CA GLN A 102 -2.71 29.95 24.00
C GLN A 102 -1.84 30.69 25.02
N VAL A 103 -0.51 30.49 24.98
CA VAL A 103 0.42 31.19 25.88
C VAL A 103 0.37 32.70 25.65
N ASN A 104 0.38 33.14 24.39
CA ASN A 104 0.32 34.57 24.07
C ASN A 104 -1.01 35.20 24.48
N HIS A 105 -2.12 34.55 24.14
CA HIS A 105 -3.46 35.03 24.49
C HIS A 105 -3.63 35.17 26.01
N LEU A 106 -3.17 34.18 26.79
CA LEU A 106 -3.19 34.26 28.25
C LEU A 106 -2.24 35.33 28.79
N THR A 107 -1.08 35.55 28.16
CA THR A 107 -0.12 36.59 28.54
C THR A 107 -0.72 37.98 28.34
N GLU A 108 -1.42 38.21 27.23
CA GLU A 108 -2.15 39.46 26.97
C GLU A 108 -3.24 39.68 28.01
N TYR A 109 -4.04 38.66 28.30
CA TYR A 109 -5.10 38.74 29.31
C TYR A 109 -4.55 39.05 30.71
N VAL A 110 -3.51 38.33 31.15
CA VAL A 110 -2.87 38.56 32.45
C VAL A 110 -2.25 39.96 32.54
N THR A 111 -1.68 40.45 31.45
CA THR A 111 -1.16 41.83 31.38
C THR A 111 -2.29 42.85 31.54
N ALA A 112 -3.42 42.68 30.85
CA ALA A 112 -4.57 43.58 30.98
C ALA A 112 -5.16 43.58 32.41
N VAL A 113 -5.24 42.42 33.06
CA VAL A 113 -5.69 42.32 34.46
C VAL A 113 -4.69 43.01 35.41
N ARG A 114 -3.39 42.88 35.15
CA ARG A 114 -2.35 43.58 35.93
C ARG A 114 -2.48 45.09 35.81
N ASP A 115 -2.69 45.60 34.61
CA ASP A 115 -2.90 47.04 34.37
C ASP A 115 -4.16 47.53 35.12
N HIS A 116 -5.25 46.76 35.07
CA HIS A 116 -6.46 47.06 35.84
C HIS A 116 -6.18 47.08 37.36
N ALA A 117 -5.45 46.10 37.90
CA ALA A 117 -5.09 46.04 39.32
C ALA A 117 -4.30 47.28 39.77
N THR A 118 -3.41 47.80 38.92
CA THR A 118 -2.65 49.03 39.24
C THR A 118 -3.50 50.28 39.31
N SER A 119 -4.65 50.30 38.62
CA SER A 119 -5.60 51.42 38.66
C SER A 119 -6.49 51.42 39.91
N LEU A 120 -6.56 50.29 40.63
CA LEU A 120 -7.39 50.15 41.83
C LEU A 120 -6.69 50.72 43.08
N PRO A 121 -7.45 51.40 43.97
CA PRO A 121 -6.93 51.83 45.25
C PRO A 121 -6.52 50.61 46.10
N PRO A 122 -5.57 50.79 47.05
CA PRO A 122 -5.25 49.75 48.01
C PRO A 122 -6.50 49.33 48.80
N GLY A 123 -6.79 48.03 48.79
CA GLY A 123 -8.00 47.46 49.39
C GLY A 123 -8.08 45.96 49.14
N GLN A 124 -9.08 45.32 49.73
CA GLN A 124 -9.25 43.87 49.67
C GLN A 124 -9.38 43.35 48.22
N GLU A 125 -10.12 44.06 47.37
CA GLU A 125 -10.29 43.72 45.95
C GLU A 125 -8.94 43.67 45.21
N ARG A 126 -8.07 44.67 45.45
CA ARG A 126 -6.72 44.68 44.86
C ARG A 126 -5.87 43.51 45.34
N THR A 127 -5.94 43.18 46.63
CA THR A 127 -5.19 42.03 47.19
C THR A 127 -5.65 40.69 46.61
N GLU A 128 -6.96 40.52 46.38
CA GLU A 128 -7.52 39.32 45.75
C GLU A 128 -7.05 39.18 44.30
N ILE A 129 -7.02 40.28 43.53
CA ILE A 129 -6.51 40.30 42.15
C ILE A 129 -5.01 40.00 42.12
N GLU A 130 -4.21 40.58 43.03
CA GLU A 130 -2.77 40.32 43.12
C GLU A 130 -2.47 38.84 43.45
N ALA A 131 -3.26 38.21 44.32
CA ALA A 131 -3.16 36.78 44.60
C ALA A 131 -3.49 35.92 43.36
N TRP A 132 -4.55 36.30 42.62
CA TRP A 132 -4.90 35.64 41.35
C TRP A 132 -3.80 35.80 40.29
N LEU A 133 -3.19 36.99 40.18
CA LEU A 133 -2.07 37.26 39.26
C LEU A 133 -0.86 36.38 39.57
N ALA A 134 -0.54 36.17 40.86
CA ALA A 134 0.56 35.28 41.27
C ALA A 134 0.33 33.82 40.83
N PHE A 135 -0.91 33.32 40.94
CA PHE A 135 -1.30 32.02 40.41
C PHE A 135 -1.17 31.98 38.88
N ALA A 136 -1.69 32.99 38.18
CA ALA A 136 -1.67 33.05 36.73
C ALA A 136 -0.23 33.11 36.18
N ASP A 137 0.66 33.87 36.80
CA ASP A 137 2.08 33.93 36.43
C ASP A 137 2.79 32.58 36.63
N ALA A 138 2.47 31.84 37.70
CA ALA A 138 3.00 30.50 37.91
C ALA A 138 2.51 29.51 36.83
N HIS A 139 1.23 29.60 36.46
CA HIS A 139 0.64 28.77 35.40
C HIS A 139 1.24 29.09 34.02
N LEU A 140 1.38 30.38 33.68
CA LEU A 140 1.99 30.84 32.43
C LEU A 140 3.44 30.38 32.30
N LYS A 141 4.24 30.42 33.38
CA LYS A 141 5.61 29.88 33.38
C LYS A 141 5.65 28.39 33.03
N HIS A 142 4.72 27.60 33.55
CA HIS A 142 4.63 26.17 33.25
C HIS A 142 4.22 25.91 31.79
N LEU A 143 3.22 26.65 31.29
CA LEU A 143 2.80 26.55 29.89
C LEU A 143 3.91 26.97 28.92
N ALA A 144 4.56 28.11 29.16
CA ALA A 144 5.65 28.62 28.32
C ALA A 144 6.84 27.66 28.25
N ALA A 145 7.15 26.96 29.35
CA ALA A 145 8.20 25.93 29.35
C ALA A 145 7.89 24.76 28.40
N SER A 146 6.61 24.43 28.22
CA SER A 146 6.14 23.35 27.34
C SER A 146 6.17 23.72 25.85
N VAL A 147 6.18 25.01 25.52
CA VAL A 147 6.23 25.54 24.14
C VAL A 147 7.68 25.72 23.64
N SER A 148 8.68 25.41 24.48
CA SER A 148 10.10 25.69 24.18
C SER A 148 10.61 25.03 22.89
N ALA A 149 11.31 25.87 22.10
CA ALA A 149 12.01 25.62 20.83
C ALA A 149 11.29 24.68 19.84
N PRO A 150 10.78 25.19 18.70
CA PRO A 150 10.16 24.34 17.69
C PRO A 150 11.17 23.31 17.18
N LYS A 151 10.90 22.04 17.45
CA LYS A 151 11.65 20.90 16.90
C LYS A 151 10.83 20.28 15.79
N LEU A 152 11.49 19.93 14.69
CA LEU A 152 10.87 19.15 13.64
C LEU A 152 10.51 17.77 14.20
N PRO A 153 9.22 17.40 14.26
CA PRO A 153 8.82 16.12 14.81
C PRO A 153 9.22 14.99 13.85
N THR A 154 9.88 13.98 14.39
CA THR A 154 10.25 12.76 13.66
C THR A 154 9.12 11.75 13.81
N PRO A 155 8.40 11.40 12.73
CA PRO A 155 7.33 10.42 12.81
C PRO A 155 7.87 9.06 13.25
N PRO A 156 7.13 8.32 14.09
CA PRO A 156 7.45 6.94 14.39
C PRO A 156 7.34 6.08 13.13
N LYS A 157 7.92 4.88 13.15
CA LYS A 157 7.77 3.93 12.05
C LYS A 157 6.29 3.57 11.91
N PRO A 158 5.64 3.83 10.75
CA PRO A 158 4.23 3.57 10.59
C PRO A 158 3.94 2.06 10.56
N SER A 159 2.84 1.66 11.19
CA SER A 159 2.26 0.33 11.04
C SER A 159 1.53 0.20 9.70
N GLY A 160 1.10 -1.02 9.36
CA GLY A 160 0.27 -1.23 8.17
C GLY A 160 -1.06 -0.47 8.23
N ASP A 161 -1.66 -0.36 9.41
CA ASP A 161 -2.92 0.35 9.61
C ASP A 161 -2.77 1.86 9.47
N ASP A 162 -1.65 2.43 9.93
CA ASP A 162 -1.34 3.86 9.78
C ASP A 162 -1.22 4.29 8.32
N LEU A 163 -0.82 3.36 7.43
CA LEU A 163 -0.65 3.63 6.00
C LEU A 163 -1.94 3.45 5.20
N LYS A 164 -2.94 2.72 5.72
CA LYS A 164 -4.20 2.46 5.01
C LYS A 164 -4.87 3.72 4.43
N PRO A 165 -4.96 4.85 5.15
CA PRO A 165 -5.58 6.07 4.60
C PRO A 165 -4.85 6.64 3.38
N PHE A 166 -3.55 6.34 3.23
CA PHE A 166 -2.69 6.88 2.17
C PHE A 166 -2.48 5.90 1.01
N LEU A 167 -2.87 4.63 1.16
CA LEU A 167 -2.65 3.57 0.17
C LEU A 167 -3.81 3.39 -0.84
N GLY A 168 -4.94 4.06 -0.62
CA GLY A 168 -6.09 3.98 -1.52
C GLY A 168 -6.61 2.53 -1.66
N HIS A 169 -6.43 1.94 -2.85
CA HIS A 169 -6.85 0.56 -3.15
C HIS A 169 -5.77 -0.49 -2.89
N TRP A 170 -4.56 -0.08 -2.50
CA TRP A 170 -3.46 -0.99 -2.22
C TRP A 170 -3.53 -1.55 -0.79
N SER A 171 -3.21 -2.83 -0.66
CA SER A 171 -3.02 -3.45 0.66
C SER A 171 -1.63 -3.10 1.22
N PRO A 172 -1.50 -2.78 2.52
CA PRO A 172 -0.19 -2.59 3.15
C PRO A 172 0.66 -3.88 3.23
N TYR A 173 0.05 -5.04 2.99
CA TYR A 173 0.69 -6.35 3.11
C TYR A 173 1.08 -6.98 1.77
N GLY A 174 0.77 -6.34 0.64
CA GLY A 174 1.24 -6.81 -0.66
C GLY A 174 0.50 -6.24 -1.87
N PRO A 175 0.95 -6.61 -3.08
CA PRO A 175 0.47 -6.08 -4.36
C PRO A 175 -0.95 -6.54 -4.78
N ARG A 176 -1.69 -7.19 -3.89
CA ARG A 176 -3.09 -7.55 -4.13
C ARG A 176 -3.97 -6.38 -3.70
N SER A 177 -4.76 -5.83 -4.63
CA SER A 177 -5.88 -4.96 -4.23
C SER A 177 -6.92 -5.82 -3.51
N TYR A 178 -7.64 -5.21 -2.58
CA TYR A 178 -8.97 -5.72 -2.23
C TYR A 178 -9.92 -5.48 -3.41
#